data_AF-A0A7S1KVH7-F1
#
_entry.id   AF-A0A7S1KVH7-F1
#
_cell.length_a   1.000
_cell.length_b   1.000
_cell.length_c   1.000
_cell.angle_alpha   90.00
_cell.angle_beta   90.00
_cell.angle_gamma   90.00
#
_symmetry.space_group_name_H-M   'P 1'
#
loop_
_entity.id
_entity.type
_entity.pdbx_description
1 polymer ?
#
loop_
_entity_poly.entity_id
_entity_poly.type
_entity_poly.pdbx_seq_one_letter_code
_entity_poly.pdbx_strand_id
1 'polypeptide(L)'
;LKLSCFREGPQPSRRMAMAEPAARSGGRRVRPQRGILFSLWAVSLVLLVTLCFKNGASSGTPEADGSAFLATKIGVLSLPQHFIVERIVQSHFPGAMPGSRALKKVLKAIKPYGLTAKNTIYGQSICPDEINMDPGHISTLMTAYHGRNFFLGGLGGVPFAGKTGFMAFSAHVPKDGHVFVLFGPHLGFTPKGEPGKFIRHGQDTPSTACGASNAALAQVSSGENFPYDDSDVMQGWLRSKLAPSCPDIMASAHPMIELALRNYNIVEQEIKKIINTNYGPGKLVLLGGIQINMP
;
A
#
# COMPACT_ATOMS: atom_id res chain seq x y z
N LEU A 1 7.75 -11.03 -3.30
CA LEU A 1 7.24 -10.44 -4.56
C LEU A 1 7.03 -11.55 -5.58
N LYS A 2 5.87 -11.59 -6.21
CA LYS A 2 5.52 -12.52 -7.29
C LYS A 2 5.26 -11.70 -8.55
N LEU A 3 6.01 -11.99 -9.62
CA LEU A 3 5.81 -11.35 -10.92
C LEU A 3 5.14 -12.35 -11.85
N SER A 4 4.08 -11.93 -12.53
CA SER A 4 3.38 -12.76 -13.51
C SER A 4 3.11 -11.94 -14.77
N CYS A 5 3.37 -12.52 -15.94
CA CYS A 5 3.13 -11.90 -17.24
C CYS A 5 2.09 -12.73 -18.00
N PHE A 6 1.00 -12.11 -18.43
CA PHE A 6 -0.08 -12.77 -19.15
C PHE A 6 -0.13 -12.31 -20.62
N ARG A 7 -0.50 -13.24 -21.50
CA ARG A 7 -0.90 -13.01 -22.88
C ARG A 7 -1.97 -14.04 -23.23
N GLU A 8 -3.23 -13.63 -23.31
CA GLU A 8 -4.29 -14.47 -23.87
C GLU A 8 -4.56 -14.06 -25.32
N GLY A 9 -4.85 -15.04 -26.18
CA GLY A 9 -5.27 -14.81 -27.57
C GLY A 9 -6.65 -14.15 -27.63
N PRO A 10 -7.05 -13.62 -28.81
CA PRO A 10 -8.29 -12.86 -28.95
C PRO A 10 -9.51 -13.72 -28.57
N GLN A 11 -10.20 -13.33 -27.48
CA GLN A 11 -11.52 -13.83 -27.13
C GLN A 11 -12.60 -13.09 -27.95
N PRO A 12 -13.67 -13.76 -28.40
CA PRO A 12 -14.71 -13.12 -29.20
C PRO A 12 -15.42 -12.02 -28.39
N SER A 13 -15.51 -10.84 -28.98
CA SER A 13 -16.09 -9.65 -28.35
C SER A 13 -17.58 -9.87 -28.05
N ARG A 14 -17.95 -10.04 -26.76
CA ARG A 14 -19.30 -9.70 -26.31
C ARG A 14 -19.34 -8.18 -26.12
N ARG A 15 -19.88 -7.46 -27.12
CA ARG A 15 -20.30 -6.07 -26.95
C ARG A 15 -21.38 -6.04 -25.86
N MET A 16 -21.04 -5.59 -24.66
CA MET A 16 -22.03 -4.95 -23.80
C MET A 16 -22.29 -3.57 -24.39
N ALA A 17 -23.50 -3.35 -24.89
CA ALA A 17 -23.95 -2.04 -25.31
C ALA A 17 -23.93 -1.11 -24.09
N MET A 18 -23.04 -0.12 -24.11
CA MET A 18 -23.19 1.07 -23.29
C MET A 18 -24.41 1.82 -23.83
N ALA A 19 -25.44 2.00 -23.01
CA ALA A 19 -26.59 2.81 -23.38
C ALA A 19 -26.14 4.27 -23.52
N GLU A 20 -26.23 4.81 -24.74
CA GLU A 20 -26.17 6.25 -24.97
C GLU A 20 -27.42 6.90 -24.36
N PRO A 21 -27.30 8.02 -23.63
CA PRO A 21 -28.48 8.76 -23.21
C PRO A 21 -29.10 9.47 -24.42
N ALA A 22 -30.41 9.24 -24.61
CA ALA A 22 -31.21 9.85 -25.65
C ALA A 22 -31.16 11.39 -25.60
N ALA A 23 -30.87 12.00 -26.74
CA ALA A 23 -30.97 13.43 -26.95
C ALA A 23 -32.43 13.90 -26.79
N ARG A 24 -32.68 14.85 -25.89
CA ARG A 24 -33.89 15.68 -25.92
C ARG A 24 -33.53 17.08 -26.42
N SER A 25 -34.23 17.47 -27.47
CA SER A 25 -34.19 18.78 -28.09
C SER A 25 -35.08 19.78 -27.33
N GLY A 26 -34.69 21.05 -27.37
CA GLY A 26 -35.61 22.19 -27.23
C GLY A 26 -35.38 23.10 -26.03
N GLY A 27 -34.92 24.33 -26.28
CA GLY A 27 -35.03 25.44 -25.32
C GLY A 27 -33.89 26.46 -25.38
N ARG A 28 -33.95 27.39 -26.34
CA ARG A 28 -33.04 28.54 -26.47
C ARG A 28 -33.51 29.67 -25.53
N ARG A 29 -32.66 30.20 -24.65
CA ARG A 29 -32.72 31.61 -24.20
C ARG A 29 -31.38 32.15 -23.66
N VAL A 30 -30.91 33.14 -24.41
CA VAL A 30 -29.94 34.26 -24.25
C VAL A 30 -29.30 34.56 -22.87
N ARG A 31 -27.98 34.88 -22.93
CA ARG A 31 -27.05 35.43 -21.91
C ARG A 31 -27.35 36.90 -21.50
N PRO A 32 -26.79 37.39 -20.37
CA PRO A 32 -25.55 38.20 -20.40
C PRO A 32 -24.57 37.85 -19.24
N GLN A 33 -23.28 37.60 -19.52
CA GLN A 33 -22.09 38.47 -19.39
C GLN A 33 -21.45 38.63 -17.99
N ARG A 34 -20.16 38.22 -17.97
CA ARG A 34 -18.95 38.77 -17.33
C ARG A 34 -18.77 38.67 -15.80
N GLY A 35 -17.70 37.97 -15.44
CA GLY A 35 -16.99 38.08 -14.17
C GLY A 35 -15.73 37.21 -14.21
N ILE A 36 -14.60 37.79 -14.63
CA ILE A 36 -13.26 37.21 -14.50
C ILE A 36 -12.77 37.62 -13.12
N LEU A 37 -12.26 36.68 -12.31
CA LEU A 37 -11.27 37.01 -11.29
C LEU A 37 -10.31 35.82 -11.09
N PHE A 38 -9.05 36.06 -11.45
CA PHE A 38 -7.90 35.27 -11.05
C PHE A 38 -7.55 35.58 -9.59
N SER A 39 -7.09 34.59 -8.84
CA SER A 39 -6.18 34.83 -7.71
C SER A 39 -5.21 33.67 -7.55
N LEU A 40 -4.02 33.88 -8.12
CA LEU A 40 -2.78 33.19 -7.78
C LEU A 40 -2.37 33.61 -6.37
N TRP A 41 -2.04 32.65 -5.51
CA TRP A 41 -1.11 32.89 -4.41
C TRP A 41 -0.01 31.83 -4.48
N ALA A 42 1.08 32.23 -5.11
CA ALA A 42 2.41 31.70 -4.82
C ALA A 42 2.91 32.41 -3.56
N VAL A 43 3.36 31.66 -2.56
CA VAL A 43 4.34 32.16 -1.60
C VAL A 43 5.41 31.09 -1.39
N SER A 44 6.60 31.45 -1.82
CA SER A 44 7.85 30.72 -1.64
C SER A 44 8.34 30.77 -0.19
N LEU A 45 8.81 29.61 0.29
CA LEU A 45 10.10 29.37 0.94
C LEU A 45 10.76 30.53 1.73
N VAL A 46 10.95 30.34 3.05
CA VAL A 46 12.22 30.70 3.74
C VAL A 46 12.51 29.69 4.85
N LEU A 47 13.61 28.93 4.66
CA LEU A 47 14.35 28.23 5.71
C LEU A 47 15.07 29.26 6.58
N LEU A 48 15.04 29.08 7.91
CA LEU A 48 16.13 29.55 8.76
C LEU A 48 16.33 28.60 9.94
N VAL A 49 17.37 27.79 9.80
CA VAL A 49 17.99 26.98 10.84
C VAL A 49 18.72 27.92 11.80
N THR A 50 18.55 27.74 13.10
CA THR A 50 19.61 28.11 14.06
C THR A 50 19.65 27.10 15.20
N LEU A 51 20.62 26.19 15.13
CA LEU A 51 21.08 25.42 16.28
C LEU A 51 21.85 26.35 17.22
N CYS A 52 21.49 26.38 18.50
CA CYS A 52 22.39 26.82 19.56
C CYS A 52 22.58 25.68 20.57
N PHE A 53 23.77 25.07 20.53
CA PHE A 53 24.31 24.29 21.63
C PHE A 53 24.71 25.24 22.77
N LYS A 54 24.33 24.92 24.01
CA LYS A 54 25.01 25.42 25.21
C LYS A 54 25.42 24.24 26.09
N ASN A 55 26.71 23.95 26.07
CA ASN A 55 27.40 23.23 27.13
C ASN A 55 27.53 24.16 28.35
N GLY A 56 27.15 23.67 29.52
CA GLY A 56 27.45 24.30 30.81
C GLY A 56 28.08 23.25 31.72
N ALA A 57 29.39 23.38 31.93
CA ALA A 57 30.15 22.64 32.93
C ALA A 57 30.59 23.62 34.03
N SER A 58 30.38 23.24 35.30
CA SER A 58 31.07 23.77 36.49
C SER A 58 30.72 22.82 37.65
N SER A 59 31.63 21.97 38.13
CA SER A 59 32.70 22.22 39.12
C SER A 59 32.31 21.71 40.50
N GLY A 60 32.97 20.65 40.97
CA GLY A 60 32.90 20.11 42.32
C GLY A 60 34.03 19.10 42.52
N THR A 61 34.83 19.29 43.57
CA THR A 61 36.14 18.70 43.91
C THR A 61 36.09 17.26 44.43
N PRO A 62 37.23 16.54 44.52
CA PRO A 62 37.27 15.10 44.74
C PRO A 62 37.45 14.73 46.22
N GLU A 63 36.72 13.71 46.68
CA GLU A 63 37.09 12.93 47.86
C GLU A 63 37.06 11.45 47.49
N ALA A 64 38.14 10.77 47.86
CA ALA A 64 38.37 9.35 47.66
C ALA A 64 37.96 8.58 48.91
N ASP A 65 37.16 7.52 48.75
CA ASP A 65 37.29 6.35 49.62
C ASP A 65 36.82 5.07 48.90
N GLY A 66 37.41 3.96 49.34
CA GLY A 66 37.58 2.72 48.61
C GLY A 66 36.39 1.78 48.53
N SER A 67 36.58 0.83 47.60
CA SER A 67 35.97 -0.50 47.53
C SER A 67 34.44 -0.61 47.51
N ALA A 68 33.86 -0.64 46.31
CA ALA A 68 32.80 -1.59 46.02
C ALA A 68 32.63 -1.79 44.51
N PHE A 69 32.76 -3.05 44.10
CA PHE A 69 32.10 -3.64 42.95
C PHE A 69 32.47 -3.12 41.55
N LEU A 70 33.47 -3.79 40.97
CA LEU A 70 33.65 -3.91 39.53
C LEU A 70 32.49 -4.75 38.95
N ALA A 71 31.26 -4.21 38.96
CA ALA A 71 30.20 -4.67 38.08
C ALA A 71 30.54 -4.14 36.69
N THR A 72 31.29 -4.93 35.93
CA THR A 72 31.44 -4.75 34.48
C THR A 72 30.04 -4.60 33.89
N LYS A 73 29.64 -3.36 33.61
CA LYS A 73 28.54 -3.05 32.71
C LYS A 73 28.95 -3.63 31.37
N ILE A 74 28.60 -4.89 31.12
CA ILE A 74 28.39 -5.36 29.76
C ILE A 74 27.23 -4.50 29.27
N GLY A 75 27.57 -3.37 28.66
CA GLY A 75 26.64 -2.60 27.86
C GLY A 75 26.16 -3.55 26.80
N VAL A 76 24.97 -4.11 26.98
CA VAL A 76 24.22 -4.68 25.88
C VAL A 76 24.03 -3.50 24.94
N LEU A 77 24.88 -3.40 23.92
CA LEU A 77 24.69 -2.48 22.81
C LEU A 77 23.31 -2.84 22.25
N SER A 78 22.29 -2.10 22.68
CA SER A 78 20.95 -2.24 22.13
C SER A 78 21.11 -1.94 20.65
N LEU A 79 20.95 -2.97 19.81
CA LEU A 79 20.98 -2.80 18.37
C LEU A 79 19.98 -1.68 18.01
N PRO A 80 20.32 -0.78 17.06
CA PRO A 80 19.38 0.25 16.63
C PRO A 80 18.02 -0.40 16.34
N GLN A 81 16.95 0.21 16.84
CA GLN A 81 15.62 -0.38 16.84
C GLN A 81 15.17 -0.90 15.46
N HIS A 82 15.55 -0.18 14.40
CA HIS A 82 15.36 -0.58 13.01
C HIS A 82 15.97 -1.96 12.68
N PHE A 83 17.16 -2.28 13.20
CA PHE A 83 17.83 -3.57 12.97
C PHE A 83 17.08 -4.74 13.60
N ILE A 84 16.44 -4.53 14.75
CA ILE A 84 15.63 -5.56 15.41
C ILE A 84 14.38 -5.87 14.57
N VAL A 85 13.65 -4.83 14.16
CA VAL A 85 12.45 -4.97 13.33
C VAL A 85 12.79 -5.62 11.99
N GLU A 86 13.89 -5.18 11.35
CA GLU A 86 14.35 -5.78 10.10
C GLU A 86 14.62 -7.28 10.24
N ARG A 87 15.28 -7.73 11.32
CA ARG A 87 15.53 -9.17 11.55
C ARG A 87 14.24 -9.96 11.76
N ILE A 88 13.28 -9.43 12.51
CA ILE A 88 11.96 -10.06 12.72
C ILE A 88 11.20 -10.15 11.40
N VAL A 89 11.24 -9.09 10.60
CA VAL A 89 10.64 -9.07 9.28
C VAL A 89 11.30 -10.11 8.37
N GLN A 90 12.63 -10.23 8.38
CA GLN A 90 13.33 -11.25 7.58
C GLN A 90 13.03 -12.68 8.04
N SER A 91 12.78 -12.93 9.33
CA SER A 91 12.44 -14.27 9.81
C SER A 91 11.05 -14.72 9.37
N HIS A 92 10.08 -13.80 9.28
CA HIS A 92 8.72 -14.11 8.82
C HIS A 92 8.53 -13.96 7.31
N PHE A 93 9.27 -13.05 6.69
CA PHE A 93 9.22 -12.74 5.25
C PHE A 93 10.62 -12.79 4.64
N PRO A 94 11.22 -13.99 4.48
CA PRO A 94 12.53 -14.11 3.84
C PRO A 94 12.55 -13.45 2.46
N GLY A 95 13.47 -12.51 2.27
CA GLY A 95 13.58 -11.74 1.03
C GLY A 95 12.71 -10.49 0.98
N ALA A 96 12.10 -10.07 2.09
CA ALA A 96 11.64 -8.70 2.29
C ALA A 96 12.79 -7.73 1.96
N MET A 97 12.46 -6.60 1.32
CA MET A 97 13.49 -5.66 0.90
C MET A 97 12.93 -4.24 0.79
N PRO A 98 13.80 -3.21 0.91
CA PRO A 98 13.42 -1.82 0.71
C PRO A 98 12.80 -1.60 -0.68
N GLY A 99 11.86 -0.66 -0.78
CA GLY A 99 11.15 -0.35 -2.03
C GLY A 99 12.10 0.03 -3.17
N SER A 100 13.20 0.74 -2.88
CA SER A 100 14.22 1.08 -3.88
C SER A 100 14.92 -0.14 -4.48
N ARG A 101 15.20 -1.17 -3.67
CA ARG A 101 15.77 -2.45 -4.14
C ARG A 101 14.74 -3.26 -4.92
N ALA A 102 13.49 -3.27 -4.45
CA ALA A 102 12.39 -3.92 -5.15
C ALA A 102 12.16 -3.30 -6.54
N LEU A 103 12.09 -1.96 -6.64
CA LEU A 103 11.96 -1.23 -7.90
C LEU A 103 13.07 -1.61 -8.89
N LYS A 104 14.34 -1.55 -8.46
CA LYS A 104 15.48 -1.91 -9.32
C LYS A 104 15.35 -3.34 -9.87
N LYS A 105 14.95 -4.31 -9.03
CA LYS A 105 14.72 -5.69 -9.46
C LYS A 105 13.57 -5.81 -10.45
N VAL A 106 12.45 -5.14 -10.18
CA VAL A 106 11.26 -5.15 -11.04
C VAL A 106 11.57 -4.56 -12.41
N LEU A 107 12.20 -3.38 -12.47
CA LEU A 107 12.58 -2.74 -13.73
C LEU A 107 13.53 -3.61 -14.56
N LYS A 108 14.49 -4.30 -13.90
CA LYS A 108 15.36 -5.27 -14.56
C LYS A 108 14.57 -6.47 -15.10
N ALA A 109 13.60 -6.98 -14.34
CA ALA A 109 12.80 -8.14 -14.71
C ALA A 109 11.82 -7.86 -15.86
N ILE A 110 11.27 -6.64 -15.95
CA ILE A 110 10.33 -6.28 -17.03
C ILE A 110 11.01 -5.83 -18.33
N LYS A 111 12.30 -5.48 -18.28
CA LYS A 111 13.06 -4.99 -19.44
C LYS A 111 12.99 -5.93 -20.66
N PRO A 112 13.14 -7.27 -20.54
CA PRO A 112 13.04 -8.19 -21.68
C PRO A 112 11.65 -8.21 -22.34
N TYR A 113 10.62 -7.75 -21.65
CA TYR A 113 9.24 -7.74 -22.15
C TYR A 113 8.88 -6.45 -22.90
N GLY A 114 9.78 -5.46 -22.95
CA GLY A 114 9.59 -4.20 -23.68
C GLY A 114 8.85 -3.11 -22.90
N LEU A 115 8.60 -3.30 -21.60
CA LEU A 115 7.92 -2.31 -20.77
C LEU A 115 8.86 -1.14 -20.42
N THR A 116 8.36 0.07 -20.63
CA THR A 116 8.99 1.35 -20.26
C THR A 116 7.95 2.27 -19.63
N ALA A 117 8.40 3.31 -18.94
CA ALA A 117 7.50 4.34 -18.41
C ALA A 117 6.59 4.98 -19.48
N LYS A 118 7.06 5.11 -20.74
CA LYS A 118 6.33 5.80 -21.81
C LYS A 118 5.23 4.96 -22.46
N ASN A 119 5.40 3.64 -22.52
CA ASN A 119 4.49 2.72 -23.20
C ASN A 119 3.70 1.83 -22.24
N THR A 120 3.73 2.11 -20.93
CA THR A 120 3.08 1.28 -19.91
C THR A 120 2.16 2.13 -19.06
N ILE A 121 0.88 1.78 -18.99
CA ILE A 121 -0.02 2.33 -17.98
C ILE A 121 0.15 1.58 -16.66
N TYR A 122 0.16 2.32 -15.55
CA TYR A 122 0.37 1.80 -14.22
C TYR A 122 -0.89 1.90 -13.35
N GLY A 123 -1.23 0.79 -12.71
CA GLY A 123 -2.30 0.70 -11.73
C GLY A 123 -1.79 0.10 -10.41
N GLN A 124 -2.47 0.42 -9.32
CA GLN A 124 -2.18 -0.20 -8.02
C GLN A 124 -3.43 -0.58 -7.25
N SER A 125 -3.41 -1.78 -6.65
CA SER A 125 -4.43 -2.28 -5.73
C SER A 125 -3.82 -2.49 -4.35
N ILE A 126 -3.84 -1.43 -3.54
CA ILE A 126 -3.31 -1.40 -2.18
C ILE A 126 -4.33 -0.77 -1.23
N CYS A 127 -4.12 -0.95 0.08
CA CYS A 127 -4.99 -0.39 1.11
C CYS A 127 -4.90 1.16 1.11
N PRO A 128 -6.02 1.89 1.31
CA PRO A 128 -6.03 3.36 1.35
C PRO A 128 -5.33 3.96 2.58
N ASP A 129 -4.90 3.13 3.53
CA ASP A 129 -4.13 3.55 4.71
C ASP A 129 -2.90 4.39 4.28
N GLU A 130 -2.74 5.57 4.88
CA GLU A 130 -1.82 6.62 4.42
C GLU A 130 -0.35 6.22 4.50
N ILE A 131 -0.02 5.34 5.45
CA ILE A 131 1.34 4.79 5.61
C ILE A 131 1.79 4.00 4.36
N ASN A 132 0.85 3.62 3.50
CA ASN A 132 1.19 2.93 2.26
C ASN A 132 1.74 3.84 1.16
N MET A 133 1.74 5.15 1.39
CA MET A 133 2.20 6.18 0.47
C MET A 133 3.54 6.79 0.87
N ASP A 134 4.20 6.29 1.91
CA ASP A 134 5.51 6.81 2.33
C ASP A 134 6.53 6.76 1.17
N PRO A 135 7.43 7.76 1.04
CA PRO A 135 8.31 7.91 -0.13
C PRO A 135 9.20 6.71 -0.44
N GLY A 136 9.53 5.90 0.57
CA GLY A 136 10.37 4.72 0.43
C GLY A 136 9.64 3.46 -0.09
N HIS A 137 8.31 3.47 -0.13
CA HIS A 137 7.52 2.33 -0.57
C HIS A 137 7.51 2.18 -2.09
N ILE A 138 7.44 0.92 -2.55
CA ILE A 138 7.44 0.61 -3.98
C ILE A 138 6.21 1.21 -4.70
N SER A 139 5.07 1.34 -4.02
CA SER A 139 3.86 2.03 -4.51
C SER A 139 4.17 3.47 -4.96
N THR A 140 4.79 4.26 -4.09
CA THR A 140 5.15 5.65 -4.35
C THR A 140 6.25 5.75 -5.40
N LEU A 141 7.27 4.89 -5.31
CA LEU A 141 8.37 4.86 -6.28
C LEU A 141 7.92 4.45 -7.69
N MET A 142 7.00 3.49 -7.83
CA MET A 142 6.42 3.10 -9.11
C MET A 142 5.51 4.19 -9.68
N THR A 143 4.74 4.85 -8.82
CA THR A 143 3.94 6.03 -9.21
C THR A 143 4.85 7.13 -9.76
N ALA A 144 5.98 7.42 -9.10
CA ALA A 144 6.96 8.39 -9.58
C ALA A 144 7.60 7.97 -10.91
N TYR A 145 7.92 6.68 -11.09
CA TYR A 145 8.51 6.15 -12.33
C TYR A 145 7.54 6.24 -13.53
N HIS A 146 6.26 5.91 -13.33
CA HIS A 146 5.23 5.95 -14.38
C HIS A 146 4.53 7.32 -14.52
N GLY A 147 4.75 8.23 -13.58
CA GLY A 147 4.19 9.59 -13.53
C GLY A 147 2.75 9.68 -13.01
N ARG A 148 1.89 8.69 -13.28
CA ARG A 148 0.51 8.62 -12.79
C ARG A 148 0.15 7.19 -12.40
N ASN A 149 -0.84 7.04 -11.52
CA ASN A 149 -1.38 5.75 -11.11
C ASN A 149 -2.91 5.71 -11.32
N PHE A 150 -3.42 4.51 -11.59
CA PHE A 150 -4.84 4.20 -11.52
C PHE A 150 -5.10 3.40 -10.24
N PHE A 151 -5.98 3.90 -9.37
CA PHE A 151 -6.31 3.21 -8.13
C PHE A 151 -7.35 2.12 -8.37
N LEU A 152 -6.94 0.86 -8.20
CA LEU A 152 -7.80 -0.31 -8.29
C LEU A 152 -8.24 -0.83 -6.91
N GLY A 153 -7.52 -0.43 -5.86
CA GLY A 153 -7.62 -0.99 -4.51
C GLY A 153 -8.77 -0.46 -3.66
N GLY A 154 -8.70 -0.82 -2.38
CA GLY A 154 -9.59 -0.40 -1.30
C GLY A 154 -9.21 -1.14 -0.02
N LEU A 155 -10.11 -1.26 0.95
CA LEU A 155 -9.78 -1.82 2.27
C LEU A 155 -9.09 -3.19 2.17
N GLY A 156 -8.00 -3.37 2.93
CA GLY A 156 -7.20 -4.59 2.92
C GLY A 156 -6.37 -4.81 1.65
N GLY A 157 -6.37 -3.88 0.69
CA GLY A 157 -5.68 -4.02 -0.61
C GLY A 157 -6.47 -4.74 -1.69
N VAL A 158 -7.73 -5.08 -1.41
CA VAL A 158 -8.65 -5.76 -2.33
C VAL A 158 -8.99 -4.85 -3.52
N PRO A 159 -9.04 -5.38 -4.77
CA PRO A 159 -9.26 -4.58 -5.95
C PRO A 159 -10.74 -4.22 -6.17
N PHE A 160 -11.30 -3.38 -5.29
CA PHE A 160 -12.71 -3.01 -5.28
C PHE A 160 -13.17 -2.19 -6.49
N ALA A 161 -12.25 -1.61 -7.29
CA ALA A 161 -12.61 -1.03 -8.58
C ALA A 161 -13.27 -2.07 -9.52
N GLY A 162 -13.00 -3.36 -9.30
CA GLY A 162 -13.70 -4.47 -9.94
C GLY A 162 -13.47 -4.55 -11.45
N LYS A 163 -14.31 -5.35 -12.13
CA LYS A 163 -14.23 -5.56 -13.59
C LYS A 163 -14.42 -4.26 -14.36
N THR A 164 -15.40 -3.44 -13.95
CA THR A 164 -15.67 -2.13 -14.58
C THR A 164 -14.47 -1.20 -14.46
N GLY A 165 -13.87 -1.09 -13.27
CA GLY A 165 -12.68 -0.28 -13.05
C GLY A 165 -11.47 -0.77 -13.83
N PHE A 166 -11.25 -2.10 -13.89
CA PHE A 166 -10.15 -2.65 -14.69
C PHE A 166 -10.38 -2.47 -16.20
N MET A 167 -11.63 -2.55 -16.68
CA MET A 167 -11.98 -2.20 -18.06
C MET A 167 -11.69 -0.74 -18.38
N ALA A 168 -12.08 0.19 -17.51
CA ALA A 168 -11.75 1.61 -17.67
C ALA A 168 -10.23 1.85 -17.67
N PHE A 169 -9.51 1.20 -16.75
CA PHE A 169 -8.06 1.25 -16.67
C PHE A 169 -7.38 0.74 -17.96
N SER A 170 -7.84 -0.38 -18.51
CA SER A 170 -7.29 -0.96 -19.74
C SER A 170 -7.64 -0.19 -21.01
N ALA A 171 -8.73 0.59 -21.02
CA ALA A 171 -9.05 1.49 -22.13
C ALA A 171 -8.06 2.67 -22.25
N HIS A 172 -7.27 2.95 -21.21
CA HIS A 172 -6.28 4.02 -21.18
C HIS A 172 -4.87 3.55 -21.58
N VAL A 173 -4.71 2.29 -22.00
CA VAL A 173 -3.42 1.74 -22.43
C VAL A 173 -2.91 2.52 -23.64
N PRO A 174 -1.63 2.98 -23.65
CA PRO A 174 -1.04 3.59 -24.84
C PRO A 174 -1.17 2.67 -26.06
N LYS A 175 -1.21 3.23 -27.26
CA LYS A 175 -1.25 2.43 -28.49
C LYS A 175 -0.12 1.39 -28.50
N ASP A 176 -0.48 0.12 -28.69
CA ASP A 176 0.43 -1.04 -28.64
C ASP A 176 1.26 -1.15 -27.34
N GLY A 177 0.77 -0.52 -26.27
CA GLY A 177 1.42 -0.42 -24.97
C GLY A 177 1.12 -1.59 -24.04
N HIS A 178 1.52 -1.43 -22.79
CA HIS A 178 1.44 -2.48 -21.76
C HIS A 178 0.69 -2.01 -20.53
N VAL A 179 0.29 -2.97 -19.70
CA VAL A 179 -0.32 -2.75 -18.39
C VAL A 179 0.61 -3.30 -17.32
N PHE A 180 0.85 -2.50 -16.28
CA PHE A 180 1.51 -2.96 -15.06
C PHE A 180 0.60 -2.70 -13.85
N VAL A 181 0.37 -3.73 -13.04
CA VAL A 181 -0.39 -3.62 -11.79
C VAL A 181 0.46 -4.06 -10.60
N LEU A 182 0.66 -3.16 -9.63
CA LEU A 182 1.15 -3.50 -8.30
C LEU A 182 -0.06 -3.86 -7.41
N PHE A 183 -0.03 -4.97 -6.69
CA PHE A 183 -1.13 -5.29 -5.77
C PHE A 183 -0.64 -5.98 -4.49
N GLY A 184 -1.43 -5.83 -3.43
CA GLY A 184 -1.16 -6.51 -2.17
C GLY A 184 -1.81 -5.88 -0.95
N PRO A 185 -1.94 -6.64 0.13
CA PRO A 185 -2.25 -6.08 1.45
C PRO A 185 -1.00 -5.42 2.04
N HIS A 186 -1.15 -4.86 3.24
CA HIS A 186 -0.02 -4.37 4.01
C HIS A 186 -0.06 -4.87 5.46
N LEU A 187 1.10 -4.80 6.13
CA LEU A 187 1.28 -5.16 7.52
C LEU A 187 2.24 -4.16 8.18
N GLY A 188 1.79 -3.52 9.26
CA GLY A 188 2.63 -2.64 10.07
C GLY A 188 3.40 -3.40 11.14
N PHE A 189 4.56 -2.87 11.49
CA PHE A 189 5.33 -3.27 12.67
C PHE A 189 5.54 -2.09 13.61
N THR A 190 5.42 -2.34 14.91
CA THR A 190 5.85 -1.36 15.91
C THR A 190 7.38 -1.30 15.99
N PRO A 191 7.94 -0.25 16.61
CA PRO A 191 9.36 -0.20 16.91
C PRO A 191 9.87 -1.37 17.79
N LYS A 192 8.98 -2.08 18.50
CA LYS A 192 9.35 -3.29 19.26
C LYS A 192 9.27 -4.58 18.43
N GLY A 193 8.93 -4.48 17.15
CA GLY A 193 8.78 -5.62 16.25
C GLY A 193 7.44 -6.36 16.40
N GLU A 194 6.43 -5.75 17.03
CA GLU A 194 5.09 -6.32 17.12
C GLU A 194 4.37 -6.16 15.77
N PRO A 195 3.96 -7.26 15.10
CA PRO A 195 3.23 -7.19 13.84
C PRO A 195 1.77 -6.76 14.06
N GLY A 196 1.18 -6.11 13.06
CA GLY A 196 -0.24 -5.73 13.04
C GLY A 196 -0.51 -4.33 13.59
N LYS A 197 0.53 -3.58 13.97
CA LYS A 197 0.42 -2.23 14.52
C LYS A 197 1.50 -1.31 13.98
N PHE A 198 1.26 -0.01 14.02
CA PHE A 198 2.18 1.02 13.55
C PHE A 198 2.04 2.30 14.38
N ILE A 199 3.13 3.03 14.60
CA ILE A 199 3.09 4.35 15.25
C ILE A 199 3.00 5.40 14.15
N ARG A 200 1.84 6.05 14.04
CA ARG A 200 1.58 7.06 13.01
C ARG A 200 2.17 8.41 13.43
N HIS A 201 2.42 9.27 12.45
CA HIS A 201 2.92 10.62 12.71
C HIS A 201 1.98 11.37 13.66
N GLY A 202 2.52 11.91 14.75
CA GLY A 202 1.76 12.63 15.76
C GLY A 202 0.97 11.76 16.75
N GLN A 203 1.17 10.44 16.77
CA GLN A 203 0.57 9.54 17.78
C GLN A 203 1.62 9.02 18.76
N ASP A 204 1.27 8.97 20.05
CA ASP A 204 2.13 8.39 21.10
C ASP A 204 1.95 6.88 21.25
N THR A 205 0.79 6.35 20.79
CA THR A 205 0.42 4.94 20.93
C THR A 205 0.27 4.26 19.56
N PRO A 206 0.80 3.04 19.37
CA PRO A 206 0.58 2.31 18.13
C PRO A 206 -0.91 2.01 17.88
N SER A 207 -1.35 2.16 16.64
CA SER A 207 -2.68 1.76 16.17
C SER A 207 -2.57 0.59 15.18
N THR A 208 -3.69 -0.08 14.88
CA THR A 208 -3.70 -1.26 14.00
C THR A 208 -3.28 -0.93 12.57
N ALA A 209 -2.52 -1.84 11.95
CA ALA A 209 -2.06 -1.75 10.56
C ALA A 209 -1.82 -3.17 9.97
N CYS A 210 -2.62 -3.67 9.03
CA CYS A 210 -3.78 -3.05 8.37
C CYS A 210 -5.02 -2.99 9.27
N GLY A 211 -5.56 -1.79 9.51
CA GLY A 211 -6.76 -1.61 10.35
C GLY A 211 -7.96 -2.41 9.86
N ALA A 212 -8.25 -2.40 8.56
CA ALA A 212 -9.38 -3.13 7.99
C ALA A 212 -9.29 -4.65 8.18
N SER A 213 -8.12 -5.25 7.92
CA SER A 213 -7.90 -6.69 8.11
C SER A 213 -7.97 -7.09 9.59
N ASN A 214 -7.43 -6.28 10.48
CA ASN A 214 -7.50 -6.50 11.93
C ASN A 214 -8.95 -6.44 12.41
N ALA A 215 -9.69 -5.41 12.01
CA ALA A 215 -11.11 -5.26 12.34
C ALA A 215 -11.94 -6.41 11.76
N ALA A 216 -11.68 -6.84 10.52
CA ALA A 216 -12.38 -7.95 9.90
C ALA A 216 -12.17 -9.25 10.68
N LEU A 217 -10.93 -9.54 11.10
CA LEU A 217 -10.63 -10.71 11.91
C LEU A 217 -11.32 -10.64 13.28
N ALA A 218 -11.26 -9.48 13.96
CA ALA A 218 -11.92 -9.27 15.25
C ALA A 218 -13.44 -9.44 15.17
N GLN A 219 -14.05 -8.91 14.10
CA GLN A 219 -15.49 -9.09 13.84
C GLN A 219 -15.84 -10.57 13.64
N VAL A 220 -15.06 -11.33 12.86
CA VAL A 220 -15.32 -12.77 12.71
C VAL A 220 -15.16 -13.50 14.05
N SER A 221 -14.09 -13.22 14.80
CA SER A 221 -13.76 -13.94 16.02
C SER A 221 -14.71 -13.62 17.19
N SER A 222 -15.37 -12.46 17.17
CA SER A 222 -16.39 -12.10 18.17
C SER A 222 -17.60 -13.02 18.17
N GLY A 223 -17.90 -13.68 17.04
CA GLY A 223 -19.14 -14.44 16.86
C GLY A 223 -20.40 -13.56 16.73
N GLU A 224 -20.26 -12.23 16.75
CA GLU A 224 -21.38 -11.31 16.58
C GLU A 224 -21.90 -11.33 15.14
N ASN A 225 -23.20 -11.08 14.99
CA ASN A 225 -23.83 -10.92 13.69
C ASN A 225 -23.69 -9.47 13.21
N PHE A 226 -22.92 -9.27 12.14
CA PHE A 226 -22.78 -7.97 11.49
C PHE A 226 -23.67 -7.92 10.25
N PRO A 227 -24.82 -7.21 10.29
CA PRO A 227 -25.73 -7.12 9.15
C PRO A 227 -25.06 -6.46 7.94
N TYR A 228 -25.68 -6.62 6.77
CA TYR A 228 -25.28 -5.88 5.59
C TYR A 228 -25.45 -4.38 5.82
N ASP A 229 -24.42 -3.61 5.50
CA ASP A 229 -24.38 -2.16 5.58
C ASP A 229 -23.91 -1.63 4.22
N ASP A 230 -24.77 -0.85 3.55
CA ASP A 230 -24.46 -0.27 2.24
C ASP A 230 -23.38 0.82 2.32
N SER A 231 -23.14 1.36 3.52
CA SER A 231 -22.13 2.36 3.81
C SER A 231 -20.78 1.75 4.21
N ASP A 232 -20.72 0.43 4.48
CA ASP A 232 -19.50 -0.30 4.87
C ASP A 232 -19.27 -1.60 4.07
N VAL A 233 -19.67 -1.58 2.81
CA VAL A 233 -19.62 -2.76 1.91
C VAL A 233 -18.23 -3.38 1.78
N MET A 234 -17.17 -2.57 1.77
CA MET A 234 -15.79 -3.07 1.62
C MET A 234 -15.37 -3.89 2.84
N GLN A 235 -15.69 -3.42 4.05
CA GLN A 235 -15.34 -4.11 5.28
C GLN A 235 -16.18 -5.37 5.46
N GLY A 236 -17.49 -5.30 5.18
CA GLY A 236 -18.37 -6.47 5.20
C GLY A 236 -17.92 -7.56 4.23
N TRP A 237 -17.50 -7.17 3.02
CA TRP A 237 -16.93 -8.10 2.05
C TRP A 237 -15.62 -8.72 2.56
N LEU A 238 -14.69 -7.91 3.08
CA LEU A 238 -13.40 -8.39 3.58
C LEU A 238 -13.57 -9.36 4.75
N ARG A 239 -14.47 -9.04 5.69
CA ARG A 239 -14.89 -9.91 6.79
C ARG A 239 -15.37 -11.26 6.27
N SER A 240 -16.28 -11.27 5.28
CA SER A 240 -16.80 -12.51 4.70
C SER A 240 -15.71 -13.38 4.05
N LYS A 241 -14.66 -12.77 3.47
CA LYS A 241 -13.56 -13.49 2.83
C LYS A 241 -12.53 -14.03 3.81
N LEU A 242 -12.31 -13.35 4.94
CA LEU A 242 -11.41 -13.81 5.99
C LEU A 242 -12.06 -14.87 6.89
N ALA A 243 -13.39 -14.89 6.99
CA ALA A 243 -14.11 -15.80 7.89
C ALA A 243 -13.70 -17.28 7.78
N PRO A 244 -13.56 -17.87 6.56
CA PRO A 244 -13.14 -19.27 6.43
C PRO A 244 -11.72 -19.56 6.95
N SER A 245 -10.84 -18.55 6.99
CA SER A 245 -9.47 -18.70 7.49
C SER A 245 -9.30 -18.24 8.95
N CYS A 246 -10.35 -17.69 9.58
CA CYS A 246 -10.25 -17.16 10.94
C CYS A 246 -9.78 -18.21 11.97
N PRO A 247 -10.28 -19.47 11.98
CA PRO A 247 -9.80 -20.47 12.92
C PRO A 247 -8.29 -20.72 12.80
N ASP A 248 -7.79 -20.87 11.57
CA ASP A 248 -6.36 -21.08 11.30
C ASP A 248 -5.50 -19.87 11.71
N ILE A 249 -6.00 -18.65 11.43
CA ILE A 249 -5.31 -17.41 11.80
C ILE A 249 -5.19 -17.32 13.33
N MET A 250 -6.26 -17.62 14.06
CA MET A 250 -6.29 -17.54 15.52
C MET A 250 -5.46 -18.65 16.18
N ALA A 251 -5.34 -19.82 15.55
CA ALA A 251 -4.52 -20.94 16.03
C ALA A 251 -3.02 -20.78 15.72
N SER A 252 -2.63 -19.83 14.86
CA SER A 252 -1.24 -19.58 14.50
C SER A 252 -0.43 -19.04 15.68
N ALA A 253 0.85 -19.44 15.78
CA ALA A 253 1.80 -18.83 16.71
C ALA A 253 2.04 -17.33 16.41
N HIS A 254 1.76 -16.89 15.18
CA HIS A 254 1.89 -15.51 14.74
C HIS A 254 0.65 -15.03 13.96
N PRO A 255 -0.49 -14.78 14.64
CA PRO A 255 -1.77 -14.51 13.98
C PRO A 255 -1.74 -13.34 12.99
N MET A 256 -1.02 -12.26 13.30
CA MET A 256 -0.96 -11.08 12.41
C MET A 256 -0.11 -11.32 11.16
N ILE A 257 0.89 -12.21 11.25
CA ILE A 257 1.66 -12.67 10.08
C ILE A 257 0.75 -13.53 9.20
N GLU A 258 0.04 -14.48 9.81
CA GLU A 258 -0.88 -15.37 9.11
C GLU A 258 -2.02 -14.60 8.44
N LEU A 259 -2.60 -13.62 9.13
CA LEU A 259 -3.61 -12.71 8.59
C LEU A 259 -3.12 -12.00 7.31
N ALA A 260 -1.90 -11.47 7.32
CA ALA A 260 -1.34 -10.79 6.15
C ALA A 260 -1.15 -11.76 4.96
N LEU A 261 -0.72 -12.99 5.21
CA LEU A 261 -0.57 -14.04 4.20
C LEU A 261 -1.92 -14.49 3.62
N ARG A 262 -2.93 -14.71 4.47
CA ARG A 262 -4.28 -15.06 4.03
C ARG A 262 -4.92 -13.92 3.23
N ASN A 263 -4.75 -12.69 3.67
CA ASN A 263 -5.23 -11.54 2.93
C ASN A 263 -4.52 -11.39 1.57
N TYR A 264 -3.21 -11.67 1.48
CA TYR A 264 -2.50 -11.67 0.19
C TYR A 264 -3.11 -12.69 -0.78
N ASN A 265 -3.44 -13.88 -0.32
CA ASN A 265 -4.09 -14.90 -1.16
C ASN A 265 -5.46 -14.45 -1.65
N ILE A 266 -6.26 -13.79 -0.80
CA ILE A 266 -7.55 -13.21 -1.19
C ILE A 266 -7.34 -12.14 -2.29
N VAL A 267 -6.45 -11.18 -2.07
CA VAL A 267 -6.17 -10.11 -3.05
C VAL A 267 -5.64 -10.69 -4.37
N GLU A 268 -4.73 -11.68 -4.32
CA GLU A 268 -4.21 -12.35 -5.52
C GLU A 268 -5.32 -13.07 -6.31
N GLN A 269 -6.26 -13.71 -5.62
CA GLN A 269 -7.39 -14.36 -6.28
C GLN A 269 -8.34 -13.34 -6.90
N GLU A 270 -8.65 -12.24 -6.20
CA GLU A 270 -9.57 -11.23 -6.73
C GLU A 270 -8.97 -10.45 -7.90
N ILE A 271 -7.69 -10.09 -7.86
CA ILE A 271 -7.08 -9.37 -8.99
C ILE A 271 -7.14 -10.22 -10.26
N LYS A 272 -6.90 -11.54 -10.15
CA LYS A 272 -7.00 -12.49 -11.27
C LYS A 272 -8.41 -12.63 -11.84
N LYS A 273 -9.45 -12.41 -11.04
CA LYS A 273 -10.86 -12.46 -11.50
C LYS A 273 -11.28 -11.23 -12.31
N ILE A 274 -10.58 -10.11 -12.14
CA ILE A 274 -10.98 -8.83 -12.74
C ILE A 274 -10.07 -8.39 -13.88
N ILE A 275 -8.96 -9.08 -14.14
CA ILE A 275 -8.05 -8.72 -15.24
C ILE A 275 -8.81 -8.63 -16.57
N ASN A 276 -8.47 -7.60 -17.35
CA ASN A 276 -8.89 -7.47 -18.73
C ASN A 276 -7.64 -7.35 -19.58
N THR A 277 -7.52 -8.17 -20.63
CA THR A 277 -6.41 -8.15 -21.59
C THR A 277 -6.82 -7.63 -22.97
N ASN A 278 -8.08 -7.21 -23.12
CA ASN A 278 -8.62 -6.70 -24.38
C ASN A 278 -8.23 -5.23 -24.62
N TYR A 279 -6.95 -4.98 -24.90
CA TYR A 279 -6.39 -3.64 -25.17
C TYR A 279 -5.29 -3.67 -26.26
N GLY A 280 -5.31 -4.68 -27.13
CA GLY A 280 -4.36 -4.83 -28.24
C GLY A 280 -3.22 -5.82 -27.96
N PRO A 281 -2.07 -5.71 -28.66
CA PRO A 281 -0.97 -6.70 -28.60
C PRO A 281 -0.13 -6.60 -27.32
N GLY A 282 -0.52 -5.71 -26.41
CA GLY A 282 0.16 -5.43 -25.16
C GLY A 282 0.32 -6.62 -24.22
N LYS A 283 1.09 -6.41 -23.16
CA LYS A 283 1.32 -7.42 -22.11
C LYS A 283 0.71 -6.92 -20.81
N LEU A 284 0.20 -7.83 -19.99
CA LEU A 284 -0.20 -7.55 -18.62
C LEU A 284 0.87 -8.08 -17.67
N VAL A 285 1.44 -7.20 -16.85
CA VAL A 285 2.36 -7.57 -15.77
C VAL A 285 1.68 -7.32 -14.43
N LEU A 286 1.60 -8.37 -13.61
CA LEU A 286 1.13 -8.30 -12.23
C LEU A 286 2.31 -8.46 -11.28
N LEU A 287 2.48 -7.52 -10.36
CA LEU A 287 3.45 -7.56 -9.27
C LEU A 287 2.71 -7.66 -7.93
N GLY A 288 2.66 -8.87 -7.37
CA GLY A 288 2.06 -9.15 -6.07
C GLY A 288 3.07 -9.14 -4.94
N GLY A 289 2.68 -8.60 -3.78
CA GLY A 289 3.43 -8.75 -2.53
C GLY A 289 2.64 -8.37 -1.30
N ILE A 290 3.29 -8.41 -0.14
CA ILE A 290 2.79 -7.80 1.10
C ILE A 290 3.65 -6.57 1.32
N GLN A 291 3.04 -5.40 1.45
CA GLN A 291 3.74 -4.19 1.83
C GLN A 291 3.99 -4.20 3.34
N ILE A 292 5.24 -4.01 3.75
CA ILE A 292 5.62 -4.02 5.17
C ILE A 292 5.95 -2.58 5.55
N ASN A 293 5.16 -2.02 6.48
CA ASN A 293 5.39 -0.68 7.02
C ASN A 293 6.19 -0.83 8.31
N MET A 294 7.38 -0.24 8.35
CA MET A 294 8.29 -0.25 9.49
C MET A 294 8.57 1.19 9.95
N PRO A 295 8.92 1.42 11.22
CA PRO A 295 9.28 2.73 11.74
C PRO A 295 10.53 3.34 11.11
#